data_AF-A0A2N5LHN7-F1
#
_entry.id   AF-A0A2N5LHN7-F1
#
_cell.length_a   1.000
_cell.length_b   1.000
_cell.length_c   1.000
_cell.angle_alpha   90.00
_cell.angle_beta   90.00
_cell.angle_gamma   90.00
#
_symmetry.space_group_name_H-M   'P 1'
#
loop_
_entity.id
_entity.type
_entity.pdbx_description
1 polymer ?
#
loop_
_entity_poly.entity_id
_entity_poly.type
_entity_poly.pdbx_seq_one_letter_code
_entity_poly.pdbx_strand_id
1 'polypeptide(L)'
;ICPLQNNQIMAIVQSYYKPGKNVRSDISNLQLFNMLPKTPMTAILLGQILSHDPKEIPSTLTELYSKFTEIVLFRWSGDNLQSQTEYEIFKNVCGIFSKYLLDYNLTTVSMGELKEIIDEYLSERNLDIDKNKIFEKLAYNNEIFITNYKANTIRFKHRSFCEFFYARALFQNKSYKMNKEIYNPYWQNAYFFVFGLIKDSSNLITSLSEIEFDSYGLKINQVATNAQFLLAAYVSPYTAIENQLDHSINIAANTVLEILNDPAEAETLKSLDMGRIELMIFMCIVISQCYSYDFFDKALRNIGDTITGDTKEFSDTDWLKLLFISATLAVKGDSQYIDIITKNYVEKKMYLDNDQLSILLNLIYSNNFEINSSTRQFLKLYRRRVPKSSNLNKTIDLLSKGKREDARIFNNSNR
;
A
#
# COMPACT_ATOMS: atom_id res chain seq x y z
N ILE A 1 -1.49 -9.24 11.07
CA ILE A 1 -2.56 -8.43 11.72
C ILE A 1 -3.51 -7.99 10.61
N CYS A 2 -4.79 -8.37 10.68
CA CYS A 2 -5.76 -8.00 9.64
C CYS A 2 -6.11 -6.50 9.73
N PRO A 3 -6.36 -5.83 8.58
CA PRO A 3 -6.83 -4.45 8.58
C PRO A 3 -8.18 -4.31 9.30
N LEU A 4 -8.37 -3.20 10.01
CA LEU A 4 -9.64 -2.87 10.64
C LEU A 4 -10.72 -2.62 9.58
N GLN A 5 -11.96 -2.99 9.89
CA GLN A 5 -13.10 -2.58 9.08
C GLN A 5 -13.39 -1.09 9.27
N ASN A 6 -13.99 -0.44 8.27
CA ASN A 6 -14.32 0.99 8.34
C ASN A 6 -15.11 1.35 9.61
N ASN A 7 -16.05 0.50 10.01
CA ASN A 7 -16.84 0.69 11.23
C ASN A 7 -16.00 0.68 12.51
N GLN A 8 -14.94 -0.12 12.56
CA GLN A 8 -14.04 -0.20 13.71
C GLN A 8 -13.13 1.05 13.78
N ILE A 9 -12.62 1.51 12.64
CA ILE A 9 -11.87 2.76 12.55
C ILE A 9 -12.75 3.92 13.03
N MET A 10 -13.99 4.00 12.53
CA MET A 10 -14.94 5.03 12.92
C MET A 10 -15.25 5.00 14.42
N ALA A 11 -15.38 3.81 15.02
CA ALA A 11 -15.60 3.69 16.46
C ALA A 11 -14.42 4.23 17.27
N ILE A 12 -13.18 3.94 16.85
CA ILE A 12 -11.97 4.48 17.49
C ILE A 12 -11.95 6.00 17.35
N VAL A 13 -12.13 6.54 16.14
CA VAL A 13 -12.12 7.99 15.90
C VAL A 13 -13.21 8.69 16.73
N GLN A 14 -14.42 8.12 16.80
CA GLN A 14 -15.53 8.66 17.60
C GLN A 14 -15.22 8.73 19.10
N SER A 15 -14.40 7.80 19.62
CA SER A 15 -14.04 7.80 21.04
C SER A 15 -13.25 9.03 21.49
N TYR A 16 -12.63 9.77 20.56
CA TYR A 16 -11.92 11.01 20.83
C TYR A 16 -12.84 12.24 20.91
N TYR A 17 -14.14 12.08 20.63
CA TYR A 17 -15.12 13.17 20.67
C TYR A 17 -16.08 13.05 21.85
N LYS A 18 -16.56 14.20 22.35
CA LYS A 18 -17.63 14.23 23.35
C LYS A 18 -18.93 13.65 22.78
N PRO A 19 -19.73 12.91 23.58
CA PRO A 19 -21.00 12.36 23.13
C PRO A 19 -21.93 13.47 22.62
N GLY A 20 -22.47 13.31 21.40
CA GLY A 20 -23.45 14.23 20.79
C GLY A 20 -22.98 14.98 19.54
N LYS A 21 -21.68 15.02 19.22
CA LYS A 21 -21.19 15.52 17.91
C LYS A 21 -21.22 14.41 16.87
N ASN A 22 -22.03 14.57 15.83
CA ASN A 22 -22.22 13.54 14.81
C ASN A 22 -21.12 13.61 13.73
N VAL A 23 -19.92 13.14 14.05
CA VAL A 23 -18.72 13.19 13.19
C VAL A 23 -18.84 12.30 11.94
N ARG A 24 -19.89 11.47 11.85
CA ARG A 24 -20.05 10.50 10.76
C ARG A 24 -20.22 11.17 9.40
N SER A 25 -20.97 12.27 9.30
CA SER A 25 -21.23 12.93 8.01
C SER A 25 -19.99 13.59 7.41
N ASP A 26 -19.15 14.17 8.26
CA ASP A 26 -17.96 14.91 7.82
C ASP A 26 -16.82 13.97 7.45
N ILE A 27 -16.81 12.78 8.07
CA ILE A 27 -15.76 11.79 7.91
C ILE A 27 -16.07 10.73 6.85
N SER A 28 -17.32 10.27 6.74
CA SER A 28 -17.69 9.22 5.77
C SER A 28 -17.53 9.66 4.31
N ASN A 29 -17.53 10.97 4.07
CA ASN A 29 -17.37 11.57 2.75
C ASN A 29 -15.90 11.82 2.37
N LEU A 30 -14.96 11.57 3.29
CA LEU A 30 -13.54 11.76 3.02
C LEU A 30 -13.00 10.56 2.26
N GLN A 31 -12.62 10.79 1.00
CA GLN A 31 -11.87 9.82 0.17
C GLN A 31 -10.64 9.25 0.92
N LEU A 32 -10.10 10.02 1.88
CA LEU A 32 -9.07 9.64 2.83
C LEU A 32 -9.32 8.30 3.55
N PHE A 33 -10.56 7.96 3.94
CA PHE A 33 -10.85 6.69 4.64
C PHE A 33 -10.65 5.46 3.75
N ASN A 34 -10.72 5.66 2.44
CA ASN A 34 -10.42 4.61 1.46
C ASN A 34 -8.92 4.57 1.14
N MET A 35 -8.18 5.65 1.38
CA MET A 35 -6.76 5.78 1.02
C MET A 35 -5.80 5.55 2.20
N LEU A 36 -6.23 5.72 3.45
CA LEU A 36 -5.38 5.49 4.61
C LEU A 36 -5.33 4.00 5.00
N PRO A 37 -4.16 3.50 5.44
CA PRO A 37 -4.06 2.17 6.01
C PRO A 37 -5.03 2.00 7.18
N LYS A 38 -5.80 0.93 7.13
CA LYS A 38 -6.82 0.60 8.14
C LYS A 38 -6.21 0.02 9.40
N THR A 39 -5.32 0.76 10.04
CA THR A 39 -4.63 0.34 11.26
C THR A 39 -5.17 1.09 12.49
N PRO A 40 -5.10 0.47 13.70
CA PRO A 40 -5.44 1.17 14.93
C PRO A 40 -4.65 2.47 15.12
N MET A 41 -3.37 2.47 14.74
CA MET A 41 -2.49 3.63 14.87
C MET A 41 -2.99 4.81 14.03
N THR A 42 -3.32 4.58 12.76
CA THR A 42 -3.91 5.59 11.88
C THR A 42 -5.19 6.17 12.46
N ALA A 43 -6.07 5.32 13.01
CA ALA A 43 -7.32 5.75 13.64
C ALA A 43 -7.10 6.62 14.88
N ILE A 44 -6.13 6.25 15.72
CA ILE A 44 -5.73 7.00 16.92
C ILE A 44 -5.20 8.39 16.54
N LEU A 45 -4.26 8.44 15.58
CA LEU A 45 -3.66 9.69 15.13
C LEU A 45 -4.72 10.64 14.54
N LEU A 46 -5.62 10.10 13.72
CA LEU A 46 -6.69 10.89 13.11
C LEU A 46 -7.68 11.41 14.16
N GLY A 47 -8.06 10.57 15.13
CA GLY A 47 -8.89 10.99 16.25
C GLY A 47 -8.25 12.11 17.06
N GLN A 48 -6.94 12.03 17.32
CA GLN A 48 -6.20 13.07 18.03
C GLN A 48 -6.12 14.39 17.25
N ILE A 49 -5.84 14.35 15.93
CA ILE A 49 -5.81 15.57 15.10
C ILE A 49 -7.17 16.26 15.08
N LEU A 50 -8.23 15.51 14.76
CA LEU A 50 -9.55 16.11 14.61
C LEU A 50 -10.16 16.56 15.94
N SER A 51 -9.71 15.99 17.06
CA SER A 51 -10.07 16.50 18.40
C SER A 51 -9.48 17.89 18.68
N HIS A 52 -8.37 18.24 18.02
CA HIS A 52 -7.69 19.52 18.15
C HIS A 52 -8.21 20.53 17.12
N ASP A 53 -8.23 20.16 15.84
CA ASP A 53 -8.83 20.96 14.76
C ASP A 53 -9.67 20.06 13.82
N PRO A 54 -11.01 20.08 13.93
CA PRO A 54 -11.90 19.30 13.07
C PRO A 54 -11.82 19.65 11.58
N LYS A 55 -11.26 20.82 11.21
CA LYS A 55 -11.17 21.26 9.82
C LYS A 55 -9.87 20.79 9.14
N GLU A 56 -8.86 20.40 9.92
CA GLU A 56 -7.60 19.90 9.37
C GLU A 56 -7.66 18.40 9.10
N ILE A 57 -8.16 18.05 7.92
CA ILE A 57 -8.19 16.67 7.47
C ILE A 57 -6.94 16.40 6.62
N PRO A 58 -6.03 15.50 7.05
CA PRO A 58 -4.88 15.13 6.24
C PRO A 58 -5.35 14.39 4.98
N SER A 59 -4.67 14.57 3.86
CA SER A 59 -5.00 13.92 2.58
C SER A 59 -4.22 12.62 2.35
N THR A 60 -3.15 12.39 3.12
CA THR A 60 -2.29 11.19 3.03
C THR A 60 -1.83 10.71 4.39
N LEU A 61 -1.27 9.50 4.45
CA LEU A 61 -0.62 8.98 5.65
C LEU A 61 0.58 9.88 6.06
N THR A 62 1.39 10.32 5.10
CA THR A 62 2.52 11.21 5.41
C THR A 62 2.07 12.54 6.01
N GLU A 63 0.96 13.09 5.52
CA GLU A 63 0.36 14.30 6.09
C GLU A 63 -0.23 14.05 7.49
N LEU A 64 -0.85 12.89 7.72
CA LEU A 64 -1.32 12.46 9.04
C LEU A 64 -0.18 12.48 10.07
N TYR A 65 0.97 11.88 9.75
CA TYR A 65 2.14 11.90 10.64
C TYR A 65 2.73 13.30 10.79
N SER A 66 2.78 14.08 9.71
CA SER A 66 3.29 15.46 9.75
C SER A 66 2.46 16.34 10.68
N LYS A 67 1.13 16.37 10.51
CA LYS A 67 0.22 17.14 11.36
C LYS A 67 0.23 16.66 12.80
N PHE A 68 0.21 15.34 13.01
CA PHE A 68 0.26 14.81 14.37
C PHE A 68 1.55 15.20 15.10
N THR A 69 2.71 14.98 14.47
CA THR A 69 3.99 15.31 15.09
C THR A 69 4.14 16.81 15.30
N GLU A 70 3.62 17.64 14.40
CA GLU A 70 3.54 19.09 14.59
C GLU A 70 2.70 19.45 15.82
N ILE A 71 1.45 18.97 15.93
CA ILE A 71 0.58 19.24 17.09
C ILE A 71 1.26 18.78 18.40
N VAL A 72 1.82 17.57 18.41
CA VAL A 72 2.41 16.99 19.60
C VAL A 72 3.68 17.72 20.01
N LEU A 73 4.54 18.12 19.08
CA LEU A 73 5.73 18.90 19.39
C LEU A 73 5.38 20.34 19.75
N PHE A 74 4.36 20.93 19.12
CA PHE A 74 3.95 22.31 19.34
C PHE A 74 3.25 22.51 20.69
N ARG A 75 2.57 21.49 21.24
CA ARG A 75 2.07 21.52 22.63
C ARG A 75 3.16 21.86 23.66
N TRP A 76 4.44 21.61 23.33
CA TRP A 76 5.58 21.88 24.21
C TRP A 76 6.29 23.20 23.89
N SER A 77 5.88 23.91 22.83
CA SER A 77 6.42 25.20 22.39
C SER A 77 5.38 26.29 22.68
N GLY A 78 5.67 27.25 23.57
CA GLY A 78 4.76 28.38 23.85
C GLY A 78 4.59 29.34 22.67
N ASP A 79 3.82 30.42 22.73
CA ASP A 79 3.56 31.26 21.53
C ASP A 79 4.69 32.25 21.13
N ASN A 80 5.95 32.04 21.57
CA ASN A 80 7.05 33.00 21.37
C ASN A 80 8.11 32.53 20.36
N LEU A 81 9.01 33.42 19.91
CA LEU A 81 10.08 33.08 18.95
C LEU A 81 10.99 31.92 19.43
N GLN A 82 11.28 31.86 20.73
CA GLN A 82 12.09 30.80 21.32
C GLN A 82 11.44 29.41 21.15
N SER A 83 10.11 29.37 21.16
CA SER A 83 9.33 28.15 20.95
C SER A 83 9.47 27.57 19.54
N GLN A 84 9.57 28.43 18.52
CA GLN A 84 9.72 28.02 17.13
C GLN A 84 11.11 27.41 16.94
N THR A 85 12.12 28.01 17.56
CA THR A 85 13.47 27.45 17.63
C THR A 85 13.46 26.09 18.33
N GLU A 86 12.80 25.97 19.48
CA GLU A 86 12.67 24.69 20.19
C GLU A 86 11.96 23.62 19.34
N TYR A 87 10.90 23.98 18.62
CA TYR A 87 10.22 23.07 17.69
C TYR A 87 11.15 22.56 16.58
N GLU A 88 11.90 23.46 15.95
CA GLU A 88 12.89 23.08 14.92
C GLU A 88 13.98 22.16 15.50
N ILE A 89 14.45 22.44 16.72
CA ILE A 89 15.40 21.58 17.43
C ILE A 89 14.81 20.19 17.65
N PHE A 90 13.61 20.08 18.22
CA PHE A 90 12.99 18.77 18.49
C PHE A 90 12.87 17.94 17.23
N LYS A 91 12.39 18.56 16.17
CA LYS A 91 12.16 17.95 14.88
C LYS A 91 13.45 17.42 14.26
N ASN A 92 14.54 18.19 14.33
CA ASN A 92 15.84 17.78 13.79
C ASN A 92 16.53 16.73 14.68
N VAL A 93 16.46 16.88 16.01
CA VAL A 93 16.96 15.88 16.97
C VAL A 93 16.23 14.54 16.79
N CYS A 94 14.90 14.55 16.63
CA CYS A 94 14.13 13.33 16.34
C CYS A 94 14.59 12.68 15.03
N GLY A 95 14.92 13.49 14.01
CA GLY A 95 15.50 13.02 12.76
C GLY A 95 16.84 12.31 12.96
N ILE A 96 17.78 12.94 13.66
CA ILE A 96 19.11 12.35 13.96
C ILE A 96 18.96 11.09 14.79
N PHE A 97 18.12 11.13 15.83
CA PHE A 97 17.87 9.98 16.69
C PHE A 97 17.25 8.81 15.93
N SER A 98 16.28 9.07 15.04
CA SER A 98 15.69 8.02 14.20
C SER A 98 16.68 7.43 13.19
N LYS A 99 17.59 8.24 12.66
CA LYS A 99 18.71 7.80 11.82
C LYS A 99 19.65 6.88 12.56
N TYR A 100 20.06 7.28 13.77
CA TYR A 100 20.86 6.44 14.63
C TYR A 100 20.18 5.09 14.91
N LEU A 101 18.89 5.09 15.27
CA LEU A 101 18.16 3.85 15.51
C LEU A 101 18.08 2.96 14.26
N LEU A 102 17.69 3.49 13.10
CA LEU A 102 17.49 2.66 11.92
C LEU A 102 18.79 2.21 11.25
N ASP A 103 19.80 3.08 11.17
CA ASP A 103 21.09 2.75 10.55
C ASP A 103 21.83 1.66 11.34
N TYR A 104 21.66 1.62 12.67
CA TYR A 104 22.24 0.60 13.55
C TYR A 104 21.27 -0.54 13.93
N ASN A 105 20.07 -0.59 13.34
CA ASN A 105 19.04 -1.60 13.64
C ASN A 105 18.71 -1.73 15.14
N LEU A 106 18.66 -0.59 15.83
CA LEU A 106 18.31 -0.47 17.24
C LEU A 106 16.82 -0.16 17.40
N THR A 107 16.23 -0.69 18.47
CA THR A 107 14.84 -0.38 18.84
C THR A 107 14.73 0.51 20.07
N THR A 108 15.83 0.67 20.82
CA THR A 108 15.92 1.45 22.05
C THR A 108 17.38 1.86 22.25
N VAL A 109 17.60 2.97 22.92
CA VAL A 109 18.93 3.44 23.36
C VAL A 109 18.88 3.81 24.83
N SER A 110 20.04 4.03 25.43
CA SER A 110 20.15 4.68 26.72
C SER A 110 19.73 6.15 26.66
N MET A 111 19.24 6.69 27.77
CA MET A 111 18.96 8.13 27.86
C MET A 111 20.24 8.99 27.72
N GLY A 112 21.41 8.42 28.02
CA GLY A 112 22.70 9.09 27.84
C GLY A 112 23.00 9.37 26.37
N GLU A 113 22.82 8.38 25.51
CA GLU A 113 23.02 8.52 24.06
C GLU A 113 22.08 9.59 23.46
N LEU A 114 20.82 9.67 23.90
CA LEU A 114 19.93 10.74 23.45
C LEU A 114 20.42 12.13 23.90
N LYS A 115 20.97 12.25 25.12
CA LYS A 115 21.54 13.52 25.59
C LYS A 115 22.76 13.93 24.78
N GLU A 116 23.60 12.98 24.39
CA GLU A 116 24.76 13.23 23.52
C GLU A 116 24.31 13.73 22.15
N ILE A 117 23.30 13.11 21.53
CA ILE A 117 22.72 13.57 20.26
C ILE A 117 22.20 15.01 20.37
N ILE A 118 21.55 15.38 21.49
CA ILE A 118 21.06 16.74 21.71
C ILE A 118 22.24 17.72 21.86
N ASP A 119 23.24 17.35 22.66
CA ASP A 119 24.42 18.18 22.94
C ASP A 119 25.23 18.45 21.67
N GLU A 120 25.45 17.42 20.85
CA GLU A 120 26.11 17.53 19.55
C GLU A 120 25.31 18.47 18.62
N TYR A 121 24.00 18.26 18.49
CA TYR A 121 23.16 19.10 17.62
C TYR A 121 23.19 20.59 18.00
N LEU A 122 23.10 20.88 19.31
CA LEU A 122 23.10 22.26 19.83
C LEU A 122 24.47 22.92 19.70
N SER A 123 25.54 22.20 20.02
CA SER A 123 26.91 22.72 20.01
C SER A 123 27.42 23.00 18.59
N GLU A 124 27.16 22.12 17.62
CA GLU A 124 27.50 22.34 16.20
C GLU A 124 26.91 23.64 15.62
N ARG A 125 25.77 24.08 16.17
CA ARG A 125 25.02 25.26 15.70
C ARG A 125 25.18 26.46 16.61
N ASN A 126 26.02 26.36 17.65
CA ASN A 126 26.24 27.40 18.64
C ASN A 126 24.93 27.94 19.24
N LEU A 127 23.99 27.03 19.55
CA LEU A 127 22.69 27.38 20.13
C LEU A 127 22.79 27.43 21.65
N ASP A 128 22.59 28.63 22.23
CA ASP A 128 22.58 28.84 23.69
C ASP A 128 21.24 28.42 24.31
N ILE A 129 20.99 27.11 24.33
CA ILE A 129 19.76 26.49 24.85
C ILE A 129 20.15 25.37 25.81
N ASP A 130 19.48 25.31 26.97
CA ASP A 130 19.71 24.27 27.95
C ASP A 130 19.33 22.88 27.41
N LYS A 131 20.35 22.03 27.20
CA LYS A 131 20.19 20.66 26.73
C LYS A 131 19.31 19.81 27.63
N ASN A 132 19.32 20.03 28.95
CA ASN A 132 18.49 19.27 29.87
C ASN A 132 17.00 19.59 29.67
N LYS A 133 16.68 20.86 29.41
CA LYS A 133 15.31 21.28 29.08
C LYS A 133 14.79 20.64 27.80
N ILE A 134 15.62 20.57 26.75
CA ILE A 134 15.28 19.87 25.49
C ILE A 134 15.12 18.37 25.74
N PHE A 135 16.05 17.75 26.46
CA PHE A 135 15.99 16.34 26.81
C PHE A 135 14.72 15.99 27.58
N GLU A 136 14.38 16.74 28.63
CA GLU A 136 13.19 16.52 29.43
C GLU A 136 11.92 16.62 28.59
N LYS A 137 11.80 17.66 27.76
CA LYS A 137 10.65 17.82 26.86
C LYS A 137 10.49 16.65 25.90
N LEU A 138 11.57 16.07 25.37
CA LEU A 138 11.51 14.86 24.54
C LEU A 138 11.18 13.62 25.37
N ALA A 139 11.89 13.39 26.47
CA ALA A 139 11.76 12.19 27.30
C ALA A 139 10.39 12.06 27.97
N TYR A 140 9.72 13.19 28.27
CA TYR A 140 8.36 13.20 28.82
C TYR A 140 7.26 13.23 27.75
N ASN A 141 7.61 13.28 26.46
CA ASN A 141 6.64 13.24 25.37
C ASN A 141 6.16 11.80 25.12
N ASN A 142 5.21 11.35 25.95
CA ASN A 142 4.63 10.00 25.92
C ASN A 142 3.74 9.72 24.70
N GLU A 143 3.50 10.70 23.84
CA GLU A 143 2.77 10.53 22.58
C GLU A 143 3.70 9.96 21.49
N ILE A 144 4.96 10.37 21.47
CA ILE A 144 5.96 9.93 20.49
C ILE A 144 6.93 8.90 21.07
N PHE A 145 7.28 8.99 22.36
CA PHE A 145 8.30 8.17 23.00
C PHE A 145 7.76 7.27 24.11
N ILE A 146 8.52 6.21 24.40
CA ILE A 146 8.40 5.40 25.61
C ILE A 146 9.73 5.48 26.34
N THR A 147 9.66 5.92 27.59
CA THR A 147 10.82 6.13 28.46
C THR A 147 10.77 5.13 29.62
N ASN A 148 11.85 4.36 29.82
CA ASN A 148 11.97 3.41 30.92
C ASN A 148 12.92 3.96 32.00
N TYR A 149 12.29 4.52 33.04
CA TYR A 149 12.82 4.83 34.37
C TYR A 149 13.95 3.92 34.86
N LYS A 150 13.62 2.63 34.93
CA LYS A 150 14.45 1.64 35.62
C LYS A 150 15.62 1.17 34.78
N ALA A 151 15.40 1.02 33.48
CA ALA A 151 16.43 0.60 32.55
C ALA A 151 17.27 1.78 32.02
N ASN A 152 16.88 3.02 32.33
CA ASN A 152 17.46 4.24 31.79
C ASN A 152 17.49 4.26 30.25
N THR A 153 16.41 3.82 29.62
CA THR A 153 16.30 3.72 28.15
C THR A 153 15.14 4.53 27.59
N ILE A 154 15.25 4.88 26.30
CA ILE A 154 14.21 5.54 25.54
C ILE A 154 14.09 4.94 24.13
N ARG A 155 12.86 4.95 23.60
CA ARG A 155 12.55 4.54 22.22
C ARG A 155 11.35 5.28 21.68
N PHE A 156 11.17 5.26 20.35
CA PHE A 156 9.88 5.63 19.76
C PHE A 156 8.78 4.68 20.21
N LYS A 157 7.59 5.24 20.48
CA LYS A 157 6.39 4.51 20.90
C LYS A 157 5.92 3.51 19.85
N HIS A 158 6.11 3.86 18.57
CA HIS A 158 5.83 3.00 17.44
C HIS A 158 6.90 3.18 16.36
N ARG A 159 7.28 2.09 15.68
CA ARG A 159 8.33 2.09 14.64
C ARG A 159 8.04 3.10 13.52
N SER A 160 6.78 3.30 13.15
CA SER A 160 6.39 4.27 12.14
C SER A 160 6.79 5.72 12.47
N PHE A 161 6.89 6.10 13.75
CA PHE A 161 7.41 7.43 14.10
C PHE A 161 8.90 7.52 13.79
N CYS A 162 9.66 6.47 14.13
CA CYS A 162 11.06 6.36 13.76
C CYS A 162 11.23 6.44 12.23
N GLU A 163 10.44 5.68 11.47
CA GLU A 163 10.46 5.69 10.00
C GLU A 163 10.08 7.06 9.42
N PHE A 164 9.10 7.74 10.00
CA PHE A 164 8.69 9.09 9.58
C PHE A 164 9.78 10.14 9.84
N PHE A 165 10.36 10.18 11.04
CA PHE A 165 11.45 11.11 11.36
C PHE A 165 12.71 10.79 10.56
N TYR A 166 12.95 9.51 10.25
CA TYR A 166 14.07 9.09 9.41
C TYR A 166 13.89 9.57 7.97
N ALA A 167 12.71 9.36 7.39
CA ALA A 167 12.34 9.88 6.09
C ALA A 167 12.49 11.40 6.00
N ARG A 168 12.10 12.10 7.08
CA ARG A 168 12.28 13.54 7.19
C ARG A 168 13.74 13.95 7.18
N ALA A 169 14.60 13.25 7.92
CA ALA A 169 16.04 13.50 7.92
C ALA A 169 16.65 13.25 6.52
N LEU A 170 16.27 12.17 5.85
CA LEU A 170 16.70 11.89 4.48
C LEU A 170 16.27 13.00 3.51
N PHE A 171 15.03 13.46 3.61
CA PHE A 171 14.47 14.52 2.79
C PHE A 171 15.19 15.86 3.02
N GLN A 172 15.34 16.29 4.27
CA GLN A 172 16.00 17.56 4.63
C GLN A 172 17.46 17.59 4.14
N ASN A 173 18.17 16.47 4.28
CA ASN A 173 19.57 16.35 3.88
C ASN A 173 19.76 15.95 2.40
N LYS A 174 18.67 15.76 1.64
CA LYS A 174 18.68 15.26 0.26
C LYS A 174 19.57 14.01 0.09
N SER A 175 19.50 13.10 1.07
CA SER A 175 20.39 11.94 1.19
C SER A 175 19.70 10.60 0.88
N TYR A 176 18.44 10.64 0.45
CA TYR A 176 17.74 9.46 -0.05
C TYR A 176 18.40 8.94 -1.33
N LYS A 177 18.46 7.61 -1.46
CA LYS A 177 19.02 6.92 -2.64
C LYS A 177 17.96 6.04 -3.28
N MET A 178 17.81 6.13 -4.61
CA MET A 178 16.91 5.27 -5.38
C MET A 178 17.67 4.04 -5.86
N ASN A 179 17.64 2.98 -5.05
CA ASN A 179 18.32 1.71 -5.33
C ASN A 179 17.42 0.54 -4.89
N LYS A 180 17.91 -0.70 -4.99
CA LYS A 180 17.17 -1.91 -4.57
C LYS A 180 16.74 -1.91 -3.09
N GLU A 181 17.38 -1.13 -2.21
CA GLU A 181 17.09 -1.11 -0.77
C GLU A 181 15.73 -0.53 -0.44
N ILE A 182 15.16 0.32 -1.31
CA ILE A 182 13.83 0.92 -1.09
C ILE A 182 12.71 -0.14 -1.05
N TYR A 183 12.96 -1.31 -1.65
CA TYR A 183 12.05 -2.45 -1.67
C TYR A 183 12.30 -3.44 -0.52
N ASN A 184 13.32 -3.21 0.31
CA ASN A 184 13.51 -3.97 1.53
C ASN A 184 12.41 -3.59 2.53
N PRO A 185 11.63 -4.55 3.07
CA PRO A 185 10.59 -4.27 4.05
C PRO A 185 11.06 -3.44 5.25
N TYR A 186 12.35 -3.50 5.58
CA TYR A 186 12.95 -2.69 6.64
C TYR A 186 12.93 -1.18 6.34
N TRP A 187 13.15 -0.80 5.07
CA TRP A 187 13.28 0.60 4.62
C TRP A 187 12.04 1.13 3.89
N GLN A 188 11.19 0.24 3.39
CA GLN A 188 10.05 0.57 2.52
C GLN A 188 9.14 1.68 3.09
N ASN A 189 8.78 1.61 4.38
CA ASN A 189 7.92 2.62 5.00
C ASN A 189 8.60 3.99 5.10
N ALA A 190 9.91 4.03 5.37
CA ALA A 190 10.66 5.28 5.37
C ALA A 190 10.65 5.91 3.98
N TYR A 191 10.90 5.12 2.93
CA TYR A 191 10.85 5.64 1.56
C TYR A 191 9.44 6.06 1.16
N PHE A 192 8.39 5.34 1.57
CA PHE A 192 7.01 5.80 1.41
C PHE A 192 6.80 7.21 1.98
N PHE A 193 7.31 7.47 3.19
CA PHE A 193 7.25 8.81 3.77
C PHE A 193 8.10 9.82 3.00
N VAL A 194 9.27 9.45 2.46
CA VAL A 194 10.08 10.35 1.61
C VAL A 194 9.30 10.82 0.39
N PHE A 195 8.64 9.91 -0.34
CA PHE A 195 7.79 10.25 -1.49
C PHE A 195 6.68 11.23 -1.08
N GLY A 196 5.98 10.95 0.04
CA GLY A 196 4.92 11.83 0.52
C GLY A 196 5.39 13.19 1.07
N LEU A 197 6.63 13.29 1.57
CA LEU A 197 7.21 14.55 2.03
C LEU A 197 7.60 15.46 0.86
N ILE A 198 8.08 14.87 -0.24
CA ILE A 198 8.41 15.58 -1.47
C ILE A 198 7.13 16.07 -2.19
N LYS A 199 6.04 15.30 -2.09
CA LYS A 199 4.73 15.52 -2.74
C LYS A 199 4.79 15.43 -4.27
N ASP A 200 5.50 16.36 -4.92
CA ASP A 200 5.81 16.26 -6.35
C ASP A 200 7.17 15.60 -6.54
N SER A 201 7.15 14.28 -6.64
CA SER A 201 8.33 13.43 -6.78
C SER A 201 8.42 12.79 -8.17
N SER A 202 8.06 13.52 -9.24
CA SER A 202 8.08 12.99 -10.62
C SER A 202 9.41 12.34 -10.98
N ASN A 203 10.53 12.97 -10.61
CA ASN A 203 11.86 12.42 -10.86
C ASN A 203 12.08 11.09 -10.12
N LEU A 204 11.63 10.97 -8.86
CA LEU A 204 11.76 9.73 -8.10
C LEU A 204 10.88 8.62 -8.67
N ILE A 205 9.67 8.96 -9.12
CA ILE A 205 8.76 8.04 -9.79
C ILE A 205 9.45 7.46 -11.03
N THR A 206 10.03 8.31 -11.87
CA THR A 206 10.75 7.87 -13.08
C THR A 206 11.95 6.97 -12.74
N SER A 207 12.72 7.29 -11.70
CA SER A 207 13.85 6.44 -11.26
C SER A 207 13.42 5.06 -10.76
N LEU A 208 12.15 4.82 -10.41
CA LEU A 208 11.70 3.47 -10.05
C LEU A 208 11.80 2.48 -11.22
N SER A 209 11.66 2.96 -12.47
CA SER A 209 11.80 2.15 -13.68
C SER A 209 13.24 1.68 -13.94
N GLU A 210 14.23 2.33 -13.32
CA GLU A 210 15.65 2.00 -13.49
C GLU A 210 16.10 0.87 -12.55
N ILE A 211 15.25 0.47 -11.60
CA ILE A 211 15.58 -0.54 -10.60
C ILE A 211 15.11 -1.91 -11.08
N GLU A 212 16.06 -2.78 -11.42
CA GLU A 212 15.77 -4.12 -11.93
C GLU A 212 16.09 -5.21 -10.90
N PHE A 213 15.30 -6.28 -10.89
CA PHE A 213 15.50 -7.45 -10.05
C PHE A 213 15.54 -8.72 -10.88
N ASP A 214 16.45 -9.62 -10.54
CA ASP A 214 16.57 -10.92 -11.21
C ASP A 214 15.55 -11.94 -10.65
N SER A 215 15.27 -11.85 -9.34
CA SER A 215 14.33 -12.75 -8.67
C SER A 215 12.87 -12.38 -8.95
N TYR A 216 12.08 -13.36 -9.39
CA TYR A 216 10.64 -13.19 -9.60
C TYR A 216 9.90 -12.68 -8.36
N GLY A 217 10.23 -13.19 -7.17
CA GLY A 217 9.62 -12.72 -5.92
C GLY A 217 9.89 -11.24 -5.66
N LEU A 218 11.09 -10.75 -5.99
CA LEU A 218 11.43 -9.33 -5.88
C LEU A 218 10.75 -8.49 -6.96
N LYS A 219 10.61 -8.99 -8.20
CA LYS A 219 9.81 -8.33 -9.25
C LYS A 219 8.35 -8.16 -8.83
N ILE A 220 7.74 -9.19 -8.24
CA ILE A 220 6.36 -9.13 -7.72
C ILE A 220 6.27 -8.13 -6.56
N ASN A 221 7.22 -8.16 -5.63
CA ASN A 221 7.28 -7.19 -4.53
C ASN A 221 7.47 -5.75 -5.03
N GLN A 222 8.25 -5.56 -6.09
CA GLN A 222 8.44 -4.27 -6.75
C GLN A 222 7.11 -3.72 -7.28
N VAL A 223 6.33 -4.54 -7.98
CA VAL A 223 5.00 -4.14 -8.47
C VAL A 223 4.09 -3.72 -7.32
N ALA A 224 4.03 -4.50 -6.24
CA ALA A 224 3.20 -4.16 -5.08
C ALA A 224 3.66 -2.88 -4.36
N THR A 225 4.98 -2.70 -4.22
CA THR A 225 5.58 -1.56 -3.51
C THR A 225 5.45 -0.26 -4.32
N ASN A 226 5.59 -0.33 -5.65
CA ASN A 226 5.43 0.82 -6.53
C ASN A 226 4.06 1.47 -6.37
N ALA A 227 2.98 0.69 -6.23
CA ALA A 227 1.65 1.24 -5.99
C ALA A 227 1.61 2.16 -4.76
N GLN A 228 2.30 1.79 -3.68
CA GLN A 228 2.36 2.58 -2.46
C GLN A 228 3.13 3.89 -2.67
N PHE A 229 4.26 3.85 -3.38
CA PHE A 229 5.03 5.05 -3.71
C PHE A 229 4.26 6.03 -4.61
N LEU A 230 3.53 5.50 -5.59
CA LEU A 230 2.67 6.31 -6.47
C LEU A 230 1.53 6.98 -5.69
N LEU A 231 0.90 6.27 -4.74
CA LEU A 231 -0.10 6.87 -3.84
C LEU A 231 0.49 7.93 -2.92
N ALA A 232 1.71 7.73 -2.42
CA ALA A 232 2.39 8.74 -1.62
C ALA A 232 2.69 10.01 -2.44
N ALA A 233 2.96 9.86 -3.73
CA ALA A 233 3.27 10.93 -4.67
C ALA A 233 2.07 11.43 -5.48
N TYR A 234 0.86 11.36 -4.92
CA TYR A 234 -0.39 11.67 -5.62
C TYR A 234 -0.49 13.10 -6.21
N VAL A 235 0.37 14.03 -5.80
CA VAL A 235 0.42 15.43 -6.28
C VAL A 235 1.30 15.56 -7.54
N SER A 236 2.12 14.57 -7.86
CA SER A 236 2.94 14.61 -9.08
C SER A 236 2.09 14.67 -10.36
N PRO A 237 2.61 15.28 -11.44
CA PRO A 237 2.12 15.12 -12.80
C PRO A 237 1.61 13.70 -13.08
N TYR A 238 0.31 13.60 -13.34
CA TYR A 238 -0.35 12.30 -13.47
C TYR A 238 0.21 11.46 -14.63
N THR A 239 0.83 12.08 -15.62
CA THR A 239 1.56 11.38 -16.70
C THR A 239 2.74 10.55 -16.19
N ALA A 240 3.44 11.01 -15.14
CA ALA A 240 4.50 10.22 -14.51
C ALA A 240 3.91 8.99 -13.79
N ILE A 241 2.74 9.14 -13.15
CA ILE A 241 2.00 8.05 -12.52
C ILE A 241 1.55 7.03 -13.57
N GLU A 242 0.97 7.49 -14.68
CA GLU A 242 0.54 6.64 -15.80
C GLU A 242 1.68 5.81 -16.36
N ASN A 243 2.82 6.45 -16.66
CA ASN A 243 3.99 5.78 -17.21
C ASN A 243 4.55 4.72 -16.24
N GLN A 244 4.67 5.05 -14.96
CA GLN A 244 5.21 4.11 -13.97
C GLN A 244 4.23 2.97 -13.66
N LEU A 245 2.92 3.23 -13.71
CA LEU A 245 1.90 2.20 -13.57
C LEU A 245 1.94 1.24 -14.77
N ASP A 246 2.05 1.74 -16.00
CA ASP A 246 2.24 0.88 -17.19
C ASP A 246 3.50 0.04 -17.06
N HIS A 247 4.62 0.64 -16.67
CA HIS A 247 5.87 -0.07 -16.42
C HIS A 247 5.70 -1.18 -15.36
N SER A 248 4.99 -0.92 -14.27
CA SER A 248 4.73 -1.91 -13.22
C SER A 248 3.85 -3.07 -13.71
N ILE A 249 2.82 -2.78 -14.52
CA ILE A 249 1.98 -3.83 -15.13
C ILE A 249 2.79 -4.63 -16.17
N ASN A 250 3.69 -4.00 -16.92
CA ASN A 250 4.62 -4.68 -17.83
C ASN A 250 5.54 -5.65 -17.07
N ILE A 251 6.13 -5.22 -15.94
CA ILE A 251 6.94 -6.10 -15.08
C ILE A 251 6.11 -7.31 -14.64
N ALA A 252 4.88 -7.10 -14.18
CA ALA A 252 4.02 -8.19 -13.74
C ALA A 252 3.71 -9.19 -14.87
N ALA A 253 3.36 -8.68 -16.07
CA ALA A 253 3.03 -9.51 -17.22
C ALA A 253 4.24 -10.33 -17.68
N ASN A 254 5.40 -9.69 -17.82
CA ASN A 254 6.63 -10.36 -18.23
C ASN A 254 7.08 -11.37 -17.17
N THR A 255 6.97 -11.05 -15.87
CA THR A 255 7.31 -11.99 -14.78
C THR A 255 6.47 -13.27 -14.88
N VAL A 256 5.15 -13.16 -15.13
CA VAL A 256 4.30 -14.34 -15.32
C VAL A 256 4.72 -15.13 -16.56
N LEU A 257 4.98 -14.48 -17.69
CA LEU A 257 5.42 -15.17 -18.92
C LEU A 257 6.76 -15.89 -18.72
N GLU A 258 7.73 -15.24 -18.08
CA GLU A 258 9.03 -15.82 -17.78
C GLU A 258 8.86 -17.10 -16.94
N ILE A 259 8.08 -17.04 -15.85
CA ILE A 259 7.80 -18.21 -15.00
C ILE A 259 7.09 -19.32 -15.77
N LEU A 260 6.11 -18.98 -16.62
CA LEU A 260 5.34 -19.97 -17.38
C LEU A 260 6.16 -20.65 -18.48
N ASN A 261 7.18 -19.97 -19.00
CA ASN A 261 8.05 -20.44 -20.08
C ASN A 261 9.35 -21.07 -19.57
N ASP A 262 9.72 -20.85 -18.30
CA ASP A 262 10.86 -21.49 -17.64
C ASP A 262 10.46 -22.90 -17.13
N PRO A 263 11.05 -23.98 -17.69
CA PRO A 263 10.74 -25.34 -17.27
C PRO A 263 11.04 -25.64 -15.80
N ALA A 264 12.10 -25.04 -15.23
CA ALA A 264 12.51 -25.29 -13.85
C ALA A 264 11.53 -24.62 -12.86
N GLU A 265 11.07 -23.41 -13.19
CA GLU A 265 10.05 -22.72 -12.40
C GLU A 265 8.68 -23.40 -12.53
N ALA A 266 8.32 -23.87 -13.73
CA ALA A 266 7.10 -24.63 -13.94
C ALA A 266 7.08 -25.93 -13.11
N GLU A 267 8.23 -26.56 -12.87
CA GLU A 267 8.35 -27.72 -11.97
C GLU A 267 8.24 -27.30 -10.49
N THR A 268 8.87 -26.19 -10.12
CA THR A 268 8.76 -25.61 -8.77
C THR A 268 7.32 -25.26 -8.42
N LEU A 269 6.57 -24.62 -9.32
CA LEU A 269 5.16 -24.32 -9.13
C LEU A 269 4.32 -25.59 -8.94
N LYS A 270 4.57 -26.64 -9.73
CA LYS A 270 3.89 -27.94 -9.55
C LYS A 270 4.17 -28.54 -8.18
N SER A 271 5.37 -28.40 -7.64
CA SER A 271 5.71 -28.88 -6.29
C SER A 271 4.96 -28.14 -5.18
N LEU A 272 4.46 -26.93 -5.48
CA LEU A 272 3.62 -26.11 -4.60
C LEU A 272 2.12 -26.29 -4.89
N ASP A 273 1.73 -27.31 -5.66
CA ASP A 273 0.36 -27.52 -6.16
C ASP A 273 -0.22 -26.29 -6.89
N MET A 274 0.65 -25.48 -7.49
CA MET A 274 0.29 -24.25 -8.21
C MET A 274 0.41 -24.47 -9.72
N GLY A 275 -0.71 -24.38 -10.43
CA GLY A 275 -0.74 -24.43 -11.89
C GLY A 275 -0.65 -23.04 -12.53
N ARG A 276 -0.75 -23.03 -13.86
CA ARG A 276 -0.68 -21.78 -14.66
C ARG A 276 -1.80 -20.81 -14.31
N ILE A 277 -3.00 -21.32 -14.08
CA ILE A 277 -4.19 -20.52 -13.75
C ILE A 277 -4.04 -19.92 -12.36
N GLU A 278 -3.56 -20.71 -11.40
CA GLU A 278 -3.35 -20.28 -10.02
C GLU A 278 -2.34 -19.14 -9.95
N LEU A 279 -1.23 -19.21 -10.71
CA LEU A 279 -0.26 -18.12 -10.83
C LEU A 279 -0.89 -16.84 -11.39
N MET A 280 -1.68 -16.95 -12.47
CA MET A 280 -2.33 -15.81 -13.08
C MET A 280 -3.37 -15.18 -12.14
N ILE A 281 -4.15 -15.99 -11.44
CA ILE A 281 -5.10 -15.53 -10.41
C ILE A 281 -4.36 -14.83 -9.28
N PHE A 282 -3.27 -15.42 -8.79
CA PHE A 282 -2.44 -14.84 -7.75
C PHE A 282 -1.99 -13.43 -8.16
N MET A 283 -1.48 -13.26 -9.38
CA MET A 283 -1.07 -11.95 -9.88
C MET A 283 -2.24 -10.98 -10.08
N CYS A 284 -3.39 -11.44 -10.57
CA CYS A 284 -4.61 -10.63 -10.61
C CYS A 284 -4.99 -10.12 -9.21
N ILE A 285 -4.90 -10.97 -8.18
CA ILE A 285 -5.20 -10.59 -6.79
C ILE A 285 -4.19 -9.56 -6.29
N VAL A 286 -2.89 -9.79 -6.48
CA VAL A 286 -1.83 -8.85 -6.05
C VAL A 286 -2.03 -7.48 -6.69
N ILE A 287 -2.21 -7.42 -8.01
CA ILE A 287 -2.39 -6.15 -8.71
C ILE A 287 -3.69 -5.48 -8.30
N SER A 288 -4.79 -6.23 -8.18
CA SER A 288 -6.07 -5.68 -7.73
C SER A 288 -6.00 -5.09 -6.33
N GLN A 289 -5.31 -5.75 -5.39
CA GLN A 289 -5.12 -5.23 -4.03
C GLN A 289 -4.29 -3.93 -3.99
N CYS A 290 -3.33 -3.80 -4.90
CA CYS A 290 -2.41 -2.67 -4.93
C CYS A 290 -2.97 -1.47 -5.73
N TYR A 291 -3.70 -1.72 -6.81
CA TYR A 291 -4.05 -0.71 -7.81
C TYR A 291 -5.56 -0.44 -7.95
N SER A 292 -6.43 -1.04 -7.14
CA SER A 292 -7.89 -0.79 -7.16
C SER A 292 -8.31 0.55 -6.49
N TYR A 293 -7.41 1.49 -6.30
CA TYR A 293 -7.75 2.83 -5.80
C TYR A 293 -8.29 3.70 -6.94
N ASP A 294 -9.28 4.55 -6.68
CA ASP A 294 -9.87 5.47 -7.69
C ASP A 294 -8.81 6.34 -8.36
N PHE A 295 -7.74 6.64 -7.62
CA PHE A 295 -6.56 7.34 -8.12
C PHE A 295 -5.95 6.72 -9.37
N PHE A 296 -6.02 5.39 -9.56
CA PHE A 296 -5.39 4.70 -10.69
C PHE A 296 -6.34 4.43 -11.87
N ASP A 297 -7.66 4.64 -11.72
CA ASP A 297 -8.65 4.20 -12.71
C ASP A 297 -8.40 4.79 -14.10
N LYS A 298 -8.06 6.10 -14.16
CA LYS A 298 -7.74 6.76 -15.40
C LYS A 298 -6.49 6.16 -16.07
N ALA A 299 -5.46 5.83 -15.28
CA ALA A 299 -4.23 5.25 -15.82
C ALA A 299 -4.47 3.84 -16.36
N LEU A 300 -5.20 3.01 -15.59
CA LEU A 300 -5.60 1.66 -15.99
C LEU A 300 -6.39 1.66 -17.30
N ARG A 301 -7.36 2.58 -17.44
CA ARG A 301 -8.13 2.74 -18.68
C ARG A 301 -7.26 3.20 -19.85
N ASN A 302 -6.42 4.20 -19.64
CA ASN A 302 -5.53 4.70 -20.70
C ASN A 302 -4.60 3.60 -21.23
N ILE A 303 -4.07 2.74 -20.35
CA ILE A 303 -3.26 1.58 -20.76
C ILE A 303 -4.12 0.58 -21.53
N GLY A 304 -5.30 0.22 -21.02
CA GLY A 304 -6.21 -0.70 -21.70
C GLY A 304 -6.66 -0.20 -23.08
N ASP A 305 -6.96 1.09 -23.20
CA ASP A 305 -7.35 1.74 -24.45
C ASP A 305 -6.17 1.81 -25.43
N THR A 306 -4.96 2.05 -24.94
CA THR A 306 -3.74 2.00 -25.78
C THR A 306 -3.49 0.61 -26.33
N ILE A 307 -3.65 -0.44 -25.52
CA ILE A 307 -3.49 -1.83 -25.96
C ILE A 307 -4.56 -2.17 -27.01
N THR A 308 -5.80 -1.71 -26.83
CA THR A 308 -6.94 -2.09 -27.67
C THR A 308 -7.18 -1.18 -28.89
N GLY A 309 -6.59 0.01 -28.91
CA GLY A 309 -6.78 1.03 -29.94
C GLY A 309 -6.01 0.80 -31.23
N ASP A 310 -4.93 0.03 -31.19
CA ASP A 310 -4.17 -0.38 -32.38
C ASP A 310 -4.77 -1.66 -32.98
N THR A 311 -4.94 -1.72 -34.31
CA THR A 311 -5.33 -2.92 -35.09
C THR A 311 -4.27 -4.04 -35.08
N LYS A 312 -3.45 -4.10 -34.04
CA LYS A 312 -2.37 -5.07 -33.88
C LYS A 312 -2.91 -6.34 -33.25
N GLU A 313 -2.30 -7.43 -33.67
CA GLU A 313 -2.37 -8.67 -32.93
C GLU A 313 -1.88 -8.45 -31.49
N PHE A 314 -2.70 -8.77 -30.49
CA PHE A 314 -2.28 -8.76 -29.09
C PHE A 314 -1.10 -9.71 -28.90
N SER A 315 0.00 -9.20 -28.34
CA SER A 315 1.07 -10.04 -27.81
C SER A 315 0.63 -10.76 -26.54
N ASP A 316 1.38 -11.77 -26.12
CA ASP A 316 1.12 -12.49 -24.88
C ASP A 316 1.23 -11.58 -23.66
N THR A 317 2.17 -10.63 -23.71
CA THR A 317 2.32 -9.58 -22.69
C THR A 317 1.08 -8.69 -22.66
N ASP A 318 0.63 -8.19 -23.80
CA ASP A 318 -0.58 -7.34 -23.89
C ASP A 318 -1.81 -8.04 -23.33
N TRP A 319 -1.94 -9.34 -23.61
CA TRP A 319 -3.05 -10.14 -23.10
C TRP A 319 -3.04 -10.24 -21.57
N LEU A 320 -1.87 -10.47 -20.96
CA LEU A 320 -1.73 -10.50 -19.50
C LEU A 320 -1.94 -9.12 -18.87
N LYS A 321 -1.42 -8.05 -19.49
CA LYS A 321 -1.68 -6.67 -19.04
C LYS A 321 -3.18 -6.39 -19.00
N LEU A 322 -3.90 -6.70 -20.08
CA LEU A 322 -5.34 -6.55 -20.16
C LEU A 322 -6.05 -7.40 -19.10
N LEU A 323 -5.61 -8.66 -18.89
CA LEU A 323 -6.16 -9.51 -17.84
C LEU A 323 -6.04 -8.85 -16.46
N PHE A 324 -4.87 -8.33 -16.10
CA PHE A 324 -4.64 -7.67 -14.81
C PHE A 324 -5.43 -6.37 -14.64
N ILE A 325 -5.48 -5.53 -15.68
CA ILE A 325 -6.28 -4.31 -15.71
C ILE A 325 -7.76 -4.66 -15.55
N SER A 326 -8.24 -5.66 -16.29
CA SER A 326 -9.62 -6.08 -16.27
C SER A 326 -10.03 -6.64 -14.91
N ALA A 327 -9.19 -7.45 -14.27
CA ALA A 327 -9.42 -7.96 -12.92
C ALA A 327 -9.48 -6.83 -11.89
N THR A 328 -8.58 -5.85 -12.02
CA THR A 328 -8.50 -4.70 -11.10
C THR A 328 -9.75 -3.81 -11.21
N LEU A 329 -10.20 -3.50 -12.43
CA LEU A 329 -11.39 -2.69 -12.68
C LEU A 329 -12.69 -3.44 -12.36
N ALA A 330 -12.72 -4.76 -12.54
CA ALA A 330 -13.86 -5.61 -12.19
C ALA A 330 -14.17 -5.60 -10.69
N VAL A 331 -13.17 -5.35 -9.81
CA VAL A 331 -13.41 -5.13 -8.37
C VAL A 331 -14.41 -4.01 -8.11
N LYS A 332 -14.51 -3.05 -9.03
CA LYS A 332 -15.41 -1.90 -8.96
C LYS A 332 -16.65 -2.04 -9.86
N GLY A 333 -16.85 -3.21 -10.45
CA GLY A 333 -17.99 -3.48 -11.34
C GLY A 333 -17.80 -3.02 -12.79
N ASP A 334 -16.57 -2.66 -13.20
CA ASP A 334 -16.28 -2.34 -14.60
C ASP A 334 -15.80 -3.58 -15.37
N SER A 335 -16.54 -3.95 -16.41
CA SER A 335 -16.30 -5.14 -17.24
C SER A 335 -15.83 -4.85 -18.66
N GLN A 336 -15.51 -3.61 -19.03
CA GLN A 336 -15.23 -3.21 -20.43
C GLN A 336 -14.16 -4.09 -21.10
N TYR A 337 -12.98 -4.23 -20.48
CA TYR A 337 -11.86 -4.97 -21.06
C TYR A 337 -12.07 -6.49 -21.05
N ILE A 338 -12.97 -7.01 -20.22
CA ILE A 338 -13.26 -8.44 -20.13
C ILE A 338 -13.96 -8.93 -21.40
N ASP A 339 -14.90 -8.14 -21.91
CA ASP A 339 -15.60 -8.46 -23.16
C ASP A 339 -14.60 -8.51 -24.33
N ILE A 340 -13.60 -7.62 -24.31
CA ILE A 340 -12.52 -7.58 -25.31
C ILE A 340 -11.61 -8.81 -25.20
N ILE A 341 -11.14 -9.15 -24.00
CA ILE A 341 -10.31 -10.35 -23.76
C ILE A 341 -11.04 -11.60 -24.23
N THR A 342 -12.32 -11.74 -23.85
CA THR A 342 -13.12 -12.93 -24.17
C THR A 342 -13.30 -13.11 -25.67
N LYS A 343 -13.56 -12.02 -26.40
CA LYS A 343 -13.72 -12.07 -27.86
C LYS A 343 -12.42 -12.48 -28.55
N ASN A 344 -11.30 -11.85 -28.20
CA ASN A 344 -10.01 -12.11 -28.84
C ASN A 344 -9.41 -13.46 -28.48
N TYR A 345 -9.64 -13.93 -27.25
CA TYR A 345 -9.14 -15.23 -26.81
C TYR A 345 -9.70 -16.39 -27.62
N VAL A 346 -11.01 -16.36 -27.88
CA VAL A 346 -11.72 -17.38 -28.66
C VAL A 346 -11.14 -17.50 -30.08
N GLU A 347 -10.63 -16.39 -30.62
CA GLU A 347 -10.06 -16.33 -31.96
C GLU A 347 -8.62 -16.89 -32.03
N LYS A 348 -7.83 -16.79 -30.95
CA LYS A 348 -6.39 -17.13 -30.96
C LYS A 348 -5.96 -18.37 -30.18
N LYS A 349 -6.78 -18.92 -29.26
CA LYS A 349 -6.39 -20.02 -28.35
C LYS A 349 -5.01 -19.78 -27.71
N MET A 350 -4.92 -18.72 -26.90
CA MET A 350 -3.73 -18.44 -26.08
C MET A 350 -3.58 -19.52 -24.97
N TYR A 351 -2.57 -19.41 -24.11
CA TYR A 351 -2.03 -20.43 -23.17
C TYR A 351 -2.98 -21.31 -22.33
N LEU A 352 -4.26 -20.97 -22.24
CA LEU A 352 -5.30 -21.71 -21.53
C LEU A 352 -6.23 -22.43 -22.52
N ASP A 353 -6.80 -23.56 -22.14
CA ASP A 353 -7.97 -24.04 -22.87
C ASP A 353 -9.21 -23.19 -22.51
N ASN A 354 -10.32 -23.41 -23.22
CA ASN A 354 -11.56 -22.66 -22.98
C ASN A 354 -12.16 -22.93 -21.58
N ASP A 355 -11.92 -24.11 -20.99
CA ASP A 355 -12.36 -24.42 -19.63
C ASP A 355 -11.55 -23.60 -18.63
N GLN A 356 -10.24 -23.56 -18.80
CA GLN A 356 -9.29 -22.85 -17.96
C GLN A 356 -9.51 -21.32 -18.00
N LEU A 357 -9.75 -20.74 -19.19
CA LEU A 357 -10.15 -19.33 -19.29
C LEU A 357 -11.48 -19.07 -18.56
N SER A 358 -12.45 -19.96 -18.73
CA SER A 358 -13.76 -19.82 -18.07
C SER A 358 -13.63 -19.87 -16.55
N ILE A 359 -12.77 -20.74 -16.01
CA ILE A 359 -12.47 -20.79 -14.58
C ILE A 359 -11.83 -19.48 -14.11
N LEU A 360 -10.79 -19.02 -14.82
CA LEU A 360 -10.08 -17.79 -14.50
C LEU A 360 -11.02 -16.59 -14.43
N LEU A 361 -11.83 -16.37 -15.47
CA LEU A 361 -12.81 -15.28 -15.50
C LEU A 361 -13.86 -15.43 -14.40
N ASN A 362 -14.39 -16.64 -14.17
CA ASN A 362 -15.35 -16.86 -13.09
C ASN A 362 -14.73 -16.61 -11.70
N LEU A 363 -13.45 -16.92 -11.49
CA LEU A 363 -12.79 -16.71 -10.20
C LEU A 363 -12.51 -15.24 -9.94
N ILE A 364 -12.08 -14.50 -10.96
CA ILE A 364 -11.93 -13.03 -10.91
C ILE A 364 -13.27 -12.37 -10.50
N TYR A 365 -14.41 -12.85 -11.01
CA TYR A 365 -15.74 -12.35 -10.63
C TYR A 365 -16.30 -12.94 -9.33
N SER A 366 -16.00 -14.19 -8.96
CA SER A 366 -16.61 -14.82 -7.78
C SER A 366 -16.13 -14.23 -6.44
N ASN A 367 -15.07 -13.41 -6.49
CA ASN A 367 -14.60 -12.61 -5.38
C ASN A 367 -15.28 -11.24 -5.26
N ASN A 368 -16.13 -10.83 -6.22
CA ASN A 368 -17.00 -9.64 -6.13
C ASN A 368 -18.37 -9.87 -6.81
N PHE A 369 -19.43 -9.93 -6.00
CA PHE A 369 -20.87 -9.83 -6.32
C PHE A 369 -21.33 -9.84 -7.81
N GLU A 370 -22.19 -10.82 -8.12
CA GLU A 370 -23.02 -11.01 -9.33
C GLU A 370 -22.33 -11.28 -10.67
N ILE A 371 -22.50 -12.51 -11.16
CA ILE A 371 -22.18 -12.93 -12.55
C ILE A 371 -23.01 -12.08 -13.53
N ASN A 372 -22.36 -11.14 -14.23
CA ASN A 372 -22.98 -10.25 -15.21
C ASN A 372 -23.54 -11.00 -16.45
N SER A 373 -24.35 -10.32 -17.26
CA SER A 373 -25.04 -10.88 -18.44
C SER A 373 -24.08 -11.36 -19.53
N SER A 374 -22.95 -10.67 -19.73
CA SER A 374 -21.94 -11.02 -20.74
C SER A 374 -21.25 -12.35 -20.40
N THR A 375 -20.89 -12.54 -19.13
CA THR A 375 -20.31 -13.80 -18.61
C THR A 375 -21.32 -14.94 -18.69
N ARG A 376 -22.63 -14.68 -18.41
CA ARG A 376 -23.70 -15.68 -18.63
C ARG A 376 -23.90 -16.01 -20.09
N GLN A 377 -23.78 -15.05 -21.00
CA GLN A 377 -23.94 -15.25 -22.43
C GLN A 377 -22.78 -16.08 -23.00
N PHE A 378 -21.56 -15.80 -22.56
CA PHE A 378 -20.38 -16.63 -22.86
C PHE A 378 -20.53 -18.05 -22.33
N LEU A 379 -20.93 -18.25 -21.06
CA LEU A 379 -21.20 -19.57 -20.49
C LEU A 379 -22.35 -20.31 -21.20
N LYS A 380 -23.37 -19.61 -21.70
CA LYS A 380 -24.46 -20.19 -22.52
C LYS A 380 -23.98 -20.63 -23.90
N LEU A 381 -23.12 -19.83 -24.55
CA LEU A 381 -22.51 -20.18 -25.84
C LEU A 381 -21.53 -21.36 -25.68
N TYR A 382 -20.83 -21.42 -24.54
CA TYR A 382 -19.92 -22.49 -24.17
C TYR A 382 -20.63 -23.83 -23.91
N ARG A 383 -21.69 -23.83 -23.06
CA ARG A 383 -22.50 -25.02 -22.76
C ARG A 383 -23.20 -25.63 -23.99
N ARG A 384 -23.35 -24.86 -25.08
CA ARG A 384 -23.92 -25.36 -26.34
C ARG A 384 -22.90 -26.10 -27.21
N ARG A 385 -21.59 -26.00 -26.93
CA ARG A 385 -20.53 -26.50 -27.82
C ARG A 385 -19.62 -27.59 -27.23
N VAL A 386 -19.69 -27.90 -25.94
CA VAL A 386 -18.76 -28.87 -25.29
C VAL A 386 -19.53 -29.93 -24.48
N PRO A 387 -19.22 -31.24 -24.61
CA PRO A 387 -19.81 -32.29 -23.77
C PRO A 387 -19.34 -32.17 -22.32
N LYS A 388 -20.21 -32.55 -21.37
CA LYS A 388 -20.00 -32.45 -19.92
C LYS A 388 -18.67 -33.08 -19.45
N SER A 389 -17.66 -32.25 -19.16
CA SER A 389 -16.44 -32.65 -18.47
C SER A 389 -16.70 -32.82 -16.96
N SER A 390 -16.35 -33.99 -16.40
CA SER A 390 -16.65 -34.37 -14.99
C SER A 390 -15.67 -33.78 -13.98
N ASN A 391 -14.44 -33.47 -14.39
CA ASN A 391 -13.40 -32.93 -13.51
C ASN A 391 -13.60 -31.43 -13.23
N LEU A 392 -14.08 -30.67 -14.22
CA LEU A 392 -14.38 -29.24 -14.09
C LEU A 392 -15.46 -28.96 -13.03
N ASN A 393 -16.50 -29.80 -13.02
CA ASN A 393 -17.55 -29.70 -12.01
C ASN A 393 -17.01 -30.02 -10.62
N LYS A 394 -16.04 -30.94 -10.47
CA LYS A 394 -15.43 -31.22 -9.16
C LYS A 394 -14.60 -30.05 -8.63
N THR A 395 -13.81 -29.38 -9.46
CA THR A 395 -12.99 -28.23 -9.02
C THR A 395 -13.87 -27.03 -8.65
N ILE A 396 -14.90 -26.74 -9.44
CA ILE A 396 -15.90 -25.70 -9.12
C ILE A 396 -16.67 -26.06 -7.84
N ASP A 397 -17.04 -27.33 -7.66
CA ASP A 397 -17.78 -27.80 -6.49
C ASP A 397 -16.90 -27.81 -5.22
N LEU A 398 -15.61 -28.15 -5.31
CA LEU A 398 -14.63 -28.06 -4.21
C LEU A 398 -14.42 -26.62 -3.74
N LEU A 399 -14.24 -25.68 -4.67
CA LEU A 399 -14.09 -24.25 -4.36
C LEU A 399 -15.39 -23.62 -3.83
N SER A 400 -16.55 -24.13 -4.25
CA SER A 400 -17.86 -23.71 -3.72
C SER A 400 -18.19 -24.30 -2.34
N LYS A 401 -17.64 -25.50 -2.03
CA LYS A 401 -17.81 -26.18 -0.73
C LYS A 401 -16.91 -25.61 0.36
N GLY A 402 -15.71 -25.12 0.02
CA GLY A 402 -14.86 -24.36 0.95
C GLY A 402 -15.57 -23.14 1.56
N LYS A 403 -16.43 -22.45 0.79
CA LYS A 403 -17.26 -21.35 1.29
C LYS A 403 -18.46 -21.79 2.17
N ARG A 404 -18.87 -23.06 2.14
CA ARG A 404 -20.00 -23.57 2.93
C ARG A 404 -19.61 -24.05 4.33
N GLU A 405 -18.37 -24.46 4.55
CA GLU A 405 -17.91 -24.87 5.88
C GLU A 405 -17.59 -23.66 6.77
N ASP A 406 -16.97 -22.60 6.23
CA ASP A 406 -16.73 -21.36 7.00
C ASP A 406 -18.01 -20.58 7.33
N ALA A 407 -19.05 -20.69 6.49
CA ALA A 407 -20.36 -20.09 6.77
C ALA A 407 -21.22 -20.88 7.78
N ARG A 408 -20.89 -22.16 8.05
CA ARG A 408 -21.61 -23.01 9.03
C ARG A 408 -20.95 -23.01 10.40
N ILE A 409 -19.64 -22.77 10.50
CA ILE A 409 -18.94 -22.71 11.80
C ILE A 409 -19.33 -21.43 12.58
N PHE A 410 -19.76 -20.36 11.91
CA PHE A 410 -20.20 -19.12 12.57
C PHE A 410 -21.69 -19.03 12.93
N ASN A 411 -22.53 -19.95 12.47
CA ASN A 411 -23.98 -19.91 12.74
C ASN A 411 -24.47 -20.96 13.77
N ASN A 412 -23.60 -21.83 14.26
CA ASN A 412 -23.96 -22.89 15.23
C ASN A 412 -23.22 -22.80 16.58
N SER A 413 -22.57 -21.67 16.91
CA SER A 413 -21.97 -21.41 18.23
C SER A 413 -22.76 -20.42 19.10
N ASN A 414 -24.01 -20.10 18.73
CA ASN A 414 -24.96 -19.35 19.56
C ASN A 414 -26.33 -20.04 19.62
N ARG A 415 -26.34 -21.30 20.07
CA ARG A 415 -27.50 -21.94 20.70
C ARG A 415 -27.06 -22.84 21.85
#